data_AF-A0A959LCZ1-F1
#
_entry.id   AF-A0A959LCZ1-F1
#
_cell.length_a   1.000
_cell.length_b   1.000
_cell.length_c   1.000
_cell.angle_alpha   90.00
_cell.angle_beta   90.00
_cell.angle_gamma   90.00
#
_symmetry.space_group_name_H-M   'P 1'
#
loop_
_entity.id
_entity.type
_entity.pdbx_description
1 polymer ?
#
loop_
_entity_poly.entity_id
_entity_poly.type
_entity_poly.pdbx_seq_one_letter_code
_entity_poly.pdbx_strand_id
1 'polypeptide(L)'
;MREGFGTLTLFEDEPAEYVIPALQEGPYDQAFDEIELLGFPLCSPFDLLQATPLGLTLAREMIGRAGSTVQMLGYYVARKHVTTVRKEHMNFGTWLDREGLFFDSTHFPPSLARYPFRGKGIYRMTGKIVLDFGFPMLEVDEMEKLPMVKDERY
;
A
#
# COMPACT_ATOMS: atom_id res chain seq x y z
N MET A 1 -17.56 -36.30 59.93
CA MET A 1 -18.13 -36.98 58.74
C MET A 1 -18.40 -35.92 57.67
N ARG A 2 -17.50 -35.81 56.69
CA ARG A 2 -17.72 -35.27 55.33
C ARG A 2 -16.51 -35.71 54.53
N GLU A 3 -16.70 -36.78 53.77
CA GLU A 3 -15.70 -37.35 52.87
C GLU A 3 -15.42 -36.37 51.74
N GLY A 4 -14.14 -36.07 51.53
CA GLY A 4 -13.69 -35.35 50.35
C GLY A 4 -13.74 -36.32 49.18
N PHE A 5 -14.57 -36.02 48.18
CA PHE A 5 -14.51 -36.68 46.88
C PHE A 5 -13.19 -36.30 46.20
N GLY A 6 -12.16 -37.12 46.42
CA GLY A 6 -10.97 -37.14 45.58
C GLY A 6 -11.32 -37.85 44.28
N THR A 7 -11.17 -37.16 43.15
CA THR A 7 -11.29 -37.75 41.83
C THR A 7 -10.17 -38.77 41.65
N LEU A 8 -10.47 -40.05 41.90
CA LEU A 8 -9.55 -41.16 41.62
C LEU A 8 -9.54 -41.41 40.11
N THR A 9 -8.49 -40.94 39.44
CA THR A 9 -8.20 -41.29 38.04
C THR A 9 -7.66 -42.72 37.99
N LEU A 10 -8.27 -43.59 37.16
CA LEU A 10 -7.98 -45.03 37.08
C LEU A 10 -6.66 -45.36 36.32
N PHE A 11 -6.10 -44.40 35.59
CA PHE A 11 -4.82 -44.52 34.90
C PHE A 11 -4.01 -43.23 35.12
N GLU A 12 -2.71 -43.38 35.38
CA GLU A 12 -1.74 -42.28 35.35
C GLU A 12 -1.30 -42.11 33.89
N ASP A 13 -1.79 -41.07 33.21
CA ASP A 13 -1.22 -40.67 31.93
C ASP A 13 0.15 -40.04 32.20
N GLU A 14 1.22 -40.64 31.69
CA GLU A 14 2.52 -39.96 31.65
C GLU A 14 2.34 -38.67 30.83
N PRO A 15 2.70 -37.49 31.37
CA PRO A 15 2.56 -36.24 30.64
C PRO A 15 3.47 -36.31 29.41
N ALA A 16 2.86 -36.47 28.23
CA ALA A 16 3.58 -36.41 26.99
C ALA A 16 4.23 -35.02 26.88
N GLU A 17 5.55 -34.97 26.76
CA GLU A 17 6.28 -33.74 26.48
C GLU A 17 5.97 -33.29 25.05
N TYR A 18 4.95 -32.47 24.91
CA TYR A 18 4.64 -31.80 23.66
C TYR A 18 5.57 -30.60 23.48
N VAL A 19 6.52 -30.72 22.56
CA VAL A 19 7.28 -29.56 22.09
C VAL A 19 6.46 -28.90 20.99
N ILE A 20 5.93 -27.71 21.29
CA ILE A 20 5.27 -26.88 20.28
C ILE A 20 6.36 -26.48 19.27
N PRO A 21 6.18 -26.74 17.96
CA PRO A 21 7.15 -26.31 16.96
C PRO A 21 7.27 -24.79 16.99
N ALA A 22 8.50 -24.29 16.83
CA ALA A 22 8.71 -22.87 16.70
C ALA A 22 7.96 -22.34 15.46
N LEU A 23 7.14 -21.32 15.66
CA LEU A 23 6.48 -20.63 14.56
C LEU A 23 7.57 -19.94 13.72
N GLN A 24 7.65 -20.31 12.44
CA GLN A 24 8.53 -19.64 11.49
C GLN A 24 7.76 -18.47 10.90
N GLU A 25 8.25 -17.26 11.15
CA GLU A 25 7.70 -16.04 10.56
C GLU A 25 8.72 -15.49 9.55
N GLY A 26 8.26 -15.23 8.34
CA GLY A 26 8.99 -14.49 7.33
C GLY A 26 9.14 -13.00 7.72
N PRO A 27 10.09 -12.28 7.10
CA PRO A 27 10.36 -10.88 7.42
C PRO A 27 9.18 -9.93 7.13
N TYR A 28 8.22 -10.34 6.30
CA TYR A 28 7.09 -9.52 5.86
C TYR A 28 5.72 -10.12 6.21
N ASP A 29 5.66 -11.28 6.87
CA ASP A 29 4.41 -11.99 7.15
C ASP A 29 3.43 -11.11 7.92
N GLN A 30 3.93 -10.45 8.99
CA GLN A 30 3.17 -9.49 9.77
C GLN A 30 2.61 -8.34 8.92
N ALA A 31 3.39 -7.81 7.98
CA ALA A 31 2.93 -6.72 7.11
C ALA A 31 1.85 -7.20 6.13
N PHE A 32 1.93 -8.44 5.65
CA PHE A 32 0.90 -9.04 4.82
C PHE A 32 -0.39 -9.36 5.60
N ASP A 33 -0.26 -9.86 6.84
CA ASP A 33 -1.40 -10.02 7.76
C ASP A 33 -2.11 -8.68 7.99
N GLU A 34 -1.36 -7.61 8.26
CA GLU A 34 -1.91 -6.26 8.44
C GLU A 34 -2.62 -5.76 7.18
N ILE A 35 -2.04 -5.98 6.00
CA ILE A 35 -2.68 -5.61 4.73
C ILE A 35 -3.97 -6.39 4.50
N GLU A 36 -3.99 -7.68 4.82
CA GLU A 36 -5.16 -8.53 4.67
C GLU A 36 -6.29 -8.16 5.64
N LEU A 37 -5.95 -7.96 6.91
CA LEU A 37 -6.90 -7.72 7.99
C LEU A 37 -7.33 -6.25 8.09
N LEU A 38 -6.39 -5.31 7.92
CA LEU A 38 -6.61 -3.87 8.09
C LEU A 38 -6.72 -3.13 6.76
N GLY A 39 -6.14 -3.68 5.69
CA GLY A 39 -6.07 -3.04 4.37
C GLY A 39 -4.85 -2.15 4.17
N PHE A 40 -3.93 -2.06 5.15
CA PHE A 40 -2.69 -1.29 5.11
C PHE A 40 -1.65 -1.84 6.12
N PRO A 41 -0.34 -1.73 5.85
CA PRO A 41 0.69 -2.14 6.80
C PRO A 41 1.00 -1.03 7.82
N LEU A 42 1.55 -1.39 8.96
CA LEU A 42 2.05 -0.46 9.99
C LEU A 42 3.50 -0.03 9.72
N CYS A 43 4.23 -0.79 8.89
CA CYS A 43 5.52 -0.37 8.36
C CYS A 43 5.37 0.53 7.12
N SER A 44 6.49 1.03 6.60
CA SER A 44 6.47 1.69 5.29
C SER A 44 6.03 0.69 4.22
N PRO A 45 4.95 0.96 3.46
CA PRO A 45 4.50 0.04 2.42
C PRO A 45 5.54 -0.11 1.31
N PHE A 46 6.42 0.88 1.14
CA PHE A 46 7.49 0.86 0.13
C PHE A 46 8.57 -0.19 0.42
N ASP A 47 8.67 -0.67 1.67
CA ASP A 47 9.61 -1.71 2.06
C ASP A 47 9.20 -3.08 1.46
N LEU A 48 7.93 -3.20 1.08
CA LEU A 48 7.36 -4.38 0.44
C LEU A 48 7.51 -4.36 -1.09
N LEU A 49 8.20 -3.39 -1.69
CA LEU A 49 8.45 -3.38 -3.14
C LEU A 49 9.56 -4.35 -3.54
N GLN A 50 9.36 -5.09 -4.64
CA GLN A 50 10.42 -5.96 -5.19
C GLN A 50 11.64 -5.17 -5.68
N ALA A 51 11.40 -4.00 -6.29
CA ALA A 51 12.44 -3.12 -6.77
C ALA A 51 11.98 -1.66 -6.62
N THR A 52 12.83 -0.83 -6.03
CA THR A 52 12.55 0.61 -5.90
C THR A 52 13.17 1.35 -7.09
N PRO A 53 12.38 2.07 -7.90
CA PRO A 53 12.93 2.89 -8.98
C PRO A 53 13.83 4.02 -8.44
N LEU A 54 14.85 4.40 -9.22
CA LEU A 54 15.74 5.51 -8.89
C LEU A 54 15.28 6.82 -9.55
N GLY A 55 15.74 7.96 -9.03
CA GLY A 55 15.51 9.27 -9.63
C GLY A 55 14.07 9.81 -9.46
N LEU A 56 13.34 9.29 -8.48
CA LEU A 56 11.97 9.70 -8.17
C LEU A 56 11.94 11.04 -7.44
N THR A 57 10.97 11.88 -7.78
CA THR A 57 10.66 13.13 -7.10
C THR A 57 9.75 12.87 -5.89
N LEU A 58 10.03 13.53 -4.77
CA LEU A 58 9.23 13.50 -3.55
C LEU A 58 8.20 14.63 -3.53
N ALA A 59 7.16 14.49 -2.71
CA ALA A 59 6.08 15.47 -2.60
C ALA A 59 6.61 16.87 -2.21
N ARG A 60 7.57 16.94 -1.28
CA ARG A 60 8.21 18.20 -0.86
C ARG A 60 8.97 18.93 -1.97
N GLU A 61 9.39 18.22 -3.01
CA GLU A 61 10.13 18.81 -4.13
C GLU A 61 9.19 19.35 -5.22
N MET A 62 7.89 19.03 -5.17
CA MET A 62 6.99 19.31 -6.28
C MET A 62 6.88 20.81 -6.61
N ILE A 63 6.76 21.67 -5.59
CA ILE A 63 6.66 23.13 -5.79
C ILE A 63 7.88 23.66 -6.57
N GLY A 64 9.07 23.21 -6.21
CA GLY A 64 10.33 23.61 -6.88
C GLY A 64 10.49 23.06 -8.29
N ARG A 65 9.69 22.04 -8.66
CA ARG A 65 9.70 21.40 -9.98
C ARG A 65 8.44 21.70 -10.81
N ALA A 66 7.67 22.71 -10.41
CA ALA A 66 6.47 23.13 -11.14
C ALA A 66 6.78 23.37 -12.63
N GLY A 67 5.90 22.88 -13.51
CA GLY A 67 6.06 22.93 -14.96
C GLY A 67 6.93 21.82 -15.57
N SER A 68 7.66 21.05 -14.76
CA SER A 68 8.52 19.95 -15.22
C SER A 68 7.78 18.62 -15.24
N THR A 69 8.17 17.73 -16.16
CA THR A 69 7.75 16.33 -16.14
C THR A 69 8.66 15.55 -15.19
N VAL A 70 8.06 14.81 -14.27
CA VAL A 70 8.76 14.04 -13.24
C VAL A 70 8.20 12.63 -13.14
N GLN A 71 8.94 11.75 -12.46
CA GLN A 71 8.44 10.48 -11.99
C GLN A 71 8.29 10.52 -10.48
N MET A 72 7.14 10.06 -9.99
CA MET A 72 6.82 9.98 -8.56
C MET A 72 6.35 8.58 -8.21
N LEU A 73 6.60 8.18 -6.97
CA LEU A 73 6.12 6.92 -6.42
C LEU A 73 5.08 7.24 -5.35
N GLY A 74 3.89 6.66 -5.50
CA GLY A 74 2.76 6.93 -4.63
C GLY A 74 2.15 5.63 -4.09
N TYR A 75 1.99 5.55 -2.78
CA TYR A 75 1.12 4.57 -2.15
C TYR A 75 -0.33 5.08 -2.23
N TYR A 76 -1.21 4.25 -2.82
CA TYR A 76 -2.61 4.60 -3.05
C TYR A 76 -3.34 4.86 -1.73
N VAL A 77 -3.96 6.03 -1.59
CA VAL A 77 -4.84 6.36 -0.46
C VAL A 77 -6.29 6.34 -0.90
N ALA A 78 -6.63 7.21 -1.85
CA ALA A 78 -8.00 7.34 -2.33
C ALA A 78 -8.03 7.81 -3.79
N ARG A 79 -9.15 7.54 -4.46
CA ARG A 79 -9.48 8.17 -5.74
C ARG A 79 -10.90 8.71 -5.72
N LYS A 80 -11.07 9.86 -6.34
CA LYS A 80 -12.38 10.45 -6.63
C LYS A 80 -12.67 10.30 -8.12
N HIS A 81 -13.75 9.59 -8.43
CA HIS A 81 -14.25 9.51 -9.80
C HIS A 81 -15.02 10.77 -10.13
N VAL A 82 -14.70 11.34 -11.28
CA VAL A 82 -15.33 12.56 -11.79
C VAL A 82 -15.61 12.42 -13.27
N THR A 83 -16.55 13.20 -13.74
CA THR A 83 -16.98 13.20 -15.15
C THR A 83 -16.73 14.59 -15.72
N THR A 84 -16.07 14.66 -16.86
CA THR A 84 -15.82 15.92 -17.56
C THR A 84 -17.13 16.52 -18.09
N VAL A 85 -17.10 17.79 -18.50
CA VAL A 85 -18.22 18.43 -19.21
C VAL A 85 -18.61 17.70 -20.50
N ARG A 86 -17.68 16.94 -21.10
CA ARG A 86 -17.90 16.11 -22.28
C ARG A 86 -18.39 14.69 -21.95
N LYS A 87 -18.74 14.43 -20.68
CA LYS A 87 -19.19 13.13 -20.16
C LYS A 87 -18.14 12.02 -20.19
N GLU A 88 -16.86 12.38 -20.16
CA GLU A 88 -15.75 11.41 -20.13
C GLU A 88 -15.29 11.18 -18.69
N HIS A 89 -14.82 9.97 -18.38
CA HIS A 89 -14.32 9.63 -17.04
C HIS A 89 -12.93 10.23 -16.81
N MET A 90 -12.75 10.85 -15.65
CA MET A 90 -11.46 11.29 -15.13
C MET A 90 -11.37 10.93 -13.64
N ASN A 91 -10.17 10.92 -13.07
CA ASN A 91 -9.98 10.65 -11.64
C ASN A 91 -9.05 11.69 -11.01
N PHE A 92 -9.33 12.02 -9.75
CA PHE A 92 -8.35 12.62 -8.85
C PHE A 92 -7.82 11.54 -7.91
N GLY A 93 -6.50 11.43 -7.79
CA GLY A 93 -5.84 10.50 -6.88
C GLY A 93 -5.20 11.25 -5.72
N THR A 94 -5.25 10.66 -4.54
CA THR A 94 -4.50 11.10 -3.35
C THR A 94 -3.55 9.97 -2.96
N TRP A 95 -2.30 10.34 -2.68
CA TRP A 95 -1.19 9.42 -2.52
C TRP A 95 -0.32 9.81 -1.33
N LEU A 96 0.36 8.82 -0.76
CA LEU A 96 1.50 9.03 0.13
C LEU A 96 2.79 8.78 -0.64
N ASP A 97 3.80 9.63 -0.46
CA ASP A 97 5.16 9.36 -0.94
C ASP A 97 5.99 8.56 0.09
N ARG A 98 7.27 8.32 -0.22
CA ARG A 98 8.19 7.56 0.64
C ARG A 98 8.52 8.24 1.96
N GLU A 99 8.34 9.56 2.07
CA GLU A 99 8.55 10.31 3.31
C GLU A 99 7.23 10.41 4.11
N GLY A 100 6.15 9.77 3.65
CA GLY A 100 4.83 9.84 4.28
C GLY A 100 4.12 11.17 4.03
N LEU A 101 4.55 11.94 3.04
CA LEU A 101 3.91 13.20 2.66
C LEU A 101 2.84 12.95 1.61
N PHE A 102 1.72 13.64 1.75
CA PHE A 102 0.64 13.56 0.78
C PHE A 102 0.95 14.36 -0.49
N PHE A 103 0.54 13.82 -1.62
CA PHE A 103 0.41 14.57 -2.88
C PHE A 103 -0.82 14.11 -3.66
N ASP A 104 -1.33 15.01 -4.49
CA ASP A 104 -2.51 14.76 -5.33
C ASP A 104 -2.14 14.65 -6.80
N SER A 105 -2.97 13.92 -7.55
CA SER A 105 -2.82 13.73 -8.99
C SER A 105 -4.13 13.90 -9.75
N THR A 106 -4.03 14.35 -10.99
CA THR A 106 -5.14 14.36 -11.95
C THR A 106 -4.87 13.34 -13.05
N HIS A 107 -5.87 12.51 -13.34
CA HIS A 107 -5.86 11.54 -14.43
C HIS A 107 -6.94 11.91 -15.45
N PHE A 108 -6.55 12.61 -16.51
CA PHE A 108 -7.46 12.98 -17.59
C PHE A 108 -7.90 11.77 -18.43
N PRO A 109 -9.05 11.83 -19.13
CA PRO A 109 -9.63 10.67 -19.80
C PRO A 109 -8.67 9.89 -20.73
N PRO A 110 -7.84 10.53 -21.58
CA PRO A 110 -6.90 9.79 -22.43
C PRO A 110 -5.80 9.04 -21.66
N SER A 111 -5.32 9.64 -20.56
CA SER A 111 -4.34 8.99 -19.68
C SER A 111 -5.00 7.86 -18.90
N LEU A 112 -6.14 8.12 -18.26
CA LEU A 112 -6.88 7.16 -17.45
C LEU A 112 -7.34 5.93 -18.24
N ALA A 113 -7.75 6.11 -19.50
CA ALA A 113 -8.15 5.00 -20.36
C ALA A 113 -6.98 4.06 -20.71
N ARG A 114 -5.77 4.61 -20.89
CA ARG A 114 -4.55 3.84 -21.22
C ARG A 114 -3.90 3.23 -19.97
N TYR A 115 -3.92 3.98 -18.87
CA TYR A 115 -3.26 3.64 -17.61
C TYR A 115 -4.25 3.69 -16.45
N PRO A 116 -5.23 2.77 -16.40
CA PRO A 116 -6.24 2.75 -15.36
C PRO A 116 -5.65 2.30 -14.01
N PHE A 117 -6.31 2.71 -12.92
CA PHE A 117 -6.03 2.20 -11.58
C PHE A 117 -6.28 0.68 -11.52
N ARG A 118 -5.37 -0.06 -10.87
CA ARG A 118 -5.41 -1.53 -10.66
C ARG A 118 -5.58 -1.90 -9.18
N GLY A 119 -6.40 -1.14 -8.46
CA GLY A 119 -6.69 -1.32 -7.03
C GLY A 119 -5.67 -0.69 -6.08
N LYS A 120 -5.77 -0.99 -4.78
CA LYS A 120 -4.81 -0.51 -3.77
C LYS A 120 -3.40 -1.03 -4.03
N GLY A 121 -2.39 -0.27 -3.64
CA GLY A 121 -0.97 -0.65 -3.79
C GLY A 121 -0.10 0.55 -4.13
N ILE A 122 1.12 0.28 -4.58
CA ILE A 122 2.10 1.30 -4.91
C ILE A 122 2.17 1.47 -6.42
N TYR A 123 2.24 2.73 -6.84
CA TYR A 123 2.24 3.12 -8.23
C TYR A 123 3.44 3.98 -8.55
N ARG A 124 4.06 3.71 -9.70
CA ARG A 124 4.94 4.66 -10.36
C ARG A 124 4.10 5.50 -11.32
N MET A 125 4.22 6.81 -11.20
CA MET A 125 3.49 7.77 -12.01
C MET A 125 4.48 8.71 -12.69
N THR A 126 4.32 8.88 -14.00
CA THR A 126 5.03 9.88 -14.79
C THR A 126 4.04 10.96 -15.19
N GLY A 127 4.40 12.21 -14.99
CA GLY A 127 3.50 13.31 -15.29
C GLY A 127 4.12 14.68 -15.10
N LYS A 128 3.38 15.71 -15.50
CA LYS A 128 3.77 17.10 -15.33
C LYS A 128 3.30 17.62 -13.98
N ILE A 129 4.18 18.30 -13.25
CA ILE A 129 3.75 19.05 -12.06
C ILE A 129 3.08 20.35 -12.51
N VAL A 130 1.86 20.57 -12.07
CA VAL A 130 1.11 21.80 -12.25
C VAL A 130 0.78 22.42 -10.90
N LEU A 131 0.57 23.73 -10.88
CA LEU A 131 0.10 24.43 -9.70
C LEU A 131 -1.36 24.78 -9.89
N ASP A 132 -2.22 24.33 -8.99
CA ASP A 132 -3.62 24.75 -8.90
C ASP A 132 -3.79 25.64 -7.67
N PHE A 133 -4.03 26.93 -7.88
CA PHE A 133 -4.08 27.97 -6.83
C PHE A 133 -2.88 27.92 -5.84
N GLY A 134 -1.70 27.55 -6.32
CA GLY A 134 -0.47 27.46 -5.53
C GLY A 134 -0.21 26.08 -4.89
N PHE A 135 -1.13 25.13 -5.02
CA PHE A 135 -0.93 23.75 -4.59
C PHE A 135 -0.34 22.90 -5.74
N PRO A 136 0.77 22.18 -5.50
CA PRO A 136 1.36 21.33 -6.52
C PRO A 136 0.52 20.06 -6.71
N MET A 137 0.31 19.68 -7.97
CA MET A 137 -0.43 18.49 -8.36
C MET A 137 0.27 17.81 -9.53
N LEU A 138 0.20 16.47 -9.58
CA LEU A 138 0.74 15.71 -10.69
C LEU A 138 -0.34 15.46 -11.74
N GLU A 139 -0.24 16.07 -12.92
CA GLU A 139 -1.02 15.65 -14.10
C GLU A 139 -0.37 14.42 -14.70
N VAL A 140 -1.02 13.26 -14.51
CA VAL A 140 -0.43 11.96 -14.84
C VAL A 140 -0.60 11.66 -16.32
N ASP A 141 0.51 11.42 -17.00
CA ASP A 141 0.56 10.96 -18.39
C ASP A 141 0.58 9.43 -18.46
N GLU A 142 1.33 8.80 -17.56
CA GLU A 142 1.51 7.35 -17.48
C GLU A 142 1.52 6.86 -16.04
N MET A 143 0.93 5.69 -15.78
CA MET A 143 0.89 5.09 -14.46
C MET A 143 0.94 3.56 -14.54
N GLU A 144 1.69 2.97 -13.63
CA GLU A 144 1.73 1.51 -13.46
C GLU A 144 1.71 1.14 -11.97
N LYS A 145 1.03 0.02 -11.67
CA LYS A 145 1.09 -0.59 -10.34
C LYS A 145 2.35 -1.44 -10.25
N LEU A 146 3.18 -1.19 -9.24
CA LEU A 146 4.40 -1.96 -9.01
C LEU A 146 4.13 -3.25 -8.23
N PRO A 147 4.85 -4.34 -8.51
CA PRO A 147 4.72 -5.59 -7.78
C PRO A 147 5.34 -5.48 -6.38
N MET A 148 4.62 -6.02 -5.39
CA MET A 148 5.15 -6.21 -4.03
C MET A 148 5.90 -7.55 -3.95
N VAL A 149 6.76 -7.71 -2.95
CA VAL A 149 7.43 -8.99 -2.63
C VAL A 149 6.39 -10.12 -2.53
N LYS A 150 6.81 -11.34 -2.85
CA LYS A 150 5.90 -12.48 -2.80
C LYS A 150 5.49 -12.70 -1.34
N ASP A 151 4.20 -12.87 -1.11
CA ASP A 151 3.68 -13.36 0.16
C ASP A 151 4.07 -14.85 0.30
N GLU A 152 4.86 -15.17 1.32
CA GLU A 152 5.37 -16.53 1.58
C GLU A 152 4.42 -17.37 2.44
N ARG A 153 3.32 -16.78 2.94
CA ARG A 153 2.30 -17.48 3.73
C ARG A 153 1.50 -18.51 2.90
N TYR A 154 1.56 -18.45 1.56
CA TYR A 154 0.83 -19.32 0.61
C TYR A 154 1.69 -19.93 -0.51
#